data_AF-A0A2M7V7R8-F1
#
_entry.id   AF-A0A2M7V7R8-F1
#
_cell.length_a   1.000
_cell.length_b   1.000
_cell.length_c   1.000
_cell.angle_alpha   90.00
_cell.angle_beta   90.00
_cell.angle_gamma   90.00
#
_symmetry.space_group_name_H-M   'P 1'
#
loop_
_entity.id
_entity.type
_entity.pdbx_description
1 polymer ?
#
loop_
_entity_poly.entity_id
_entity_poly.type
_entity_poly.pdbx_seq_one_letter_code
_entity_poly.pdbx_strand_id
1 'polypeptide(L)'
;MAFLEREQNIVELVVSKVHALFALCPDDAHGFDHAERVAGYAAYIAHHEGKNMFMSTLAGWLHDIGRAIEEYPEQFPTYNAKKTHHELSYELLQQWFREDEQFFIFSDEEKLELLYDLRNHWNDEADKYDSAYILRDADKIDGLGEIGLQRHFAHHEHDTKKEAHLDIRLRYEWIYHFKTKTAKKMCEKQHLIDPIEAERTRLLTADIKPVEL
;
A
#
# COMPACT_ATOMS: atom_id res chain seq x y z
N MET A 1 -5.66 -19.74 8.90
CA MET A 1 -4.27 -19.72 8.39
C MET A 1 -3.38 -19.49 9.60
N ALA A 2 -2.32 -20.27 9.79
CA ALA A 2 -1.48 -20.16 10.99
C ALA A 2 -0.02 -20.00 10.57
N PHE A 3 0.63 -18.95 11.07
CA PHE A 3 2.06 -18.76 10.98
C PHE A 3 2.80 -19.73 11.90
N LEU A 4 4.07 -19.99 11.61
CA LEU A 4 4.97 -20.60 12.57
C LEU A 4 5.21 -19.65 13.76
N GLU A 5 5.60 -20.17 14.91
CA GLU A 5 5.83 -19.35 16.12
C GLU A 5 6.82 -18.19 15.89
N ARG A 6 7.92 -18.46 15.17
CA ARG A 6 8.88 -17.41 14.77
C ARG A 6 8.22 -16.32 13.93
N GLU A 7 7.46 -16.71 12.92
CA GLU A 7 6.80 -15.80 12.00
C GLU A 7 5.75 -14.95 12.72
N GLN A 8 4.97 -15.57 13.60
CA GLN A 8 3.98 -14.88 14.42
C GLN A 8 4.63 -13.82 15.31
N ASN A 9 5.73 -14.16 15.99
CA ASN A 9 6.47 -13.21 16.83
C ASN A 9 7.03 -12.03 16.01
N ILE A 10 7.53 -12.29 14.79
CA ILE A 10 8.02 -11.25 13.89
C ILE A 10 6.88 -10.34 13.42
N VAL A 11 5.74 -10.91 13.03
CA VAL A 11 4.57 -10.14 12.61
C VAL A 11 4.10 -9.25 13.75
N GLU A 12 3.99 -9.77 14.97
CA GLU A 12 3.60 -8.98 16.16
C GLU A 12 4.58 -7.84 16.45
N LEU A 13 5.90 -8.09 16.35
CA LEU A 13 6.91 -7.05 16.47
C LEU A 13 6.70 -5.95 15.43
N VAL A 14 6.53 -6.32 14.16
CA VAL A 14 6.35 -5.36 13.06
C VAL A 14 5.07 -4.57 13.24
N VAL A 15 3.95 -5.22 13.57
CA VAL A 15 2.67 -4.57 13.86
C VAL A 15 2.84 -3.55 14.99
N SER A 16 3.48 -3.93 16.09
CA SER A 16 3.72 -3.02 17.21
C SER A 16 4.59 -1.83 16.81
N LYS A 17 5.60 -2.03 15.95
CA LYS A 17 6.49 -0.97 15.48
C LYS A 17 5.76 0.01 14.56
N VAL A 18 4.97 -0.50 13.62
CA VAL A 18 4.18 0.29 12.68
C VAL A 18 3.07 1.05 13.40
N HIS A 19 2.39 0.41 14.36
CA HIS A 19 1.41 1.08 15.23
C HIS A 19 2.04 2.24 16.00
N ALA A 20 3.21 2.03 16.62
CA ALA A 20 3.90 3.09 17.35
C ALA A 20 4.32 4.25 16.44
N LEU A 21 4.75 3.96 15.21
CA LEU A 21 5.11 4.97 14.22
C LEU A 21 3.90 5.84 13.83
N PHE A 22 2.78 5.23 13.42
CA PHE A 22 1.59 5.98 13.00
C PHE A 22 0.77 6.56 14.16
N ALA A 23 0.95 6.07 15.39
CA ALA A 23 0.41 6.76 16.57
C ALA A 23 1.12 8.10 16.84
N LEU A 24 2.40 8.21 16.45
CA LEU A 24 3.20 9.43 16.58
C LEU A 24 3.05 10.35 15.34
N CYS A 25 2.89 9.74 14.17
CA CYS A 25 2.76 10.39 12.86
C CYS A 25 1.45 9.95 12.18
N PRO A 26 0.28 10.43 12.63
CA PRO A 26 -1.00 9.96 12.13
C PRO A 26 -1.25 10.34 10.67
N ASP A 27 -1.85 9.43 9.90
CA ASP A 27 -2.24 9.67 8.50
C ASP A 27 -3.60 9.00 8.24
N ASP A 28 -4.59 9.80 7.89
CA ASP A 28 -5.98 9.34 7.70
C ASP A 28 -6.17 8.54 6.39
N ALA A 29 -5.28 8.71 5.42
CA ALA A 29 -5.34 8.03 4.13
C ALA A 29 -4.38 6.84 4.07
N HIS A 30 -3.15 6.96 4.58
CA HIS A 30 -2.08 5.97 4.42
C HIS A 30 -1.50 5.46 5.75
N GLY A 31 -2.19 5.71 6.87
CA GLY A 31 -1.75 5.29 8.20
C GLY A 31 -1.98 3.82 8.54
N PHE A 32 -2.01 3.52 9.85
CA PHE A 32 -2.05 2.15 10.38
C PHE A 32 -3.19 1.29 9.80
N ASP A 33 -4.40 1.83 9.71
CA ASP A 33 -5.57 1.10 9.23
C ASP A 33 -5.42 0.68 7.76
N HIS A 34 -4.74 1.50 6.95
CA HIS A 34 -4.41 1.15 5.57
C HIS A 34 -3.39 0.01 5.52
N ALA A 35 -2.29 0.13 6.27
CA ALA A 35 -1.28 -0.91 6.36
C ALA A 35 -1.87 -2.26 6.84
N GLU A 36 -2.82 -2.23 7.79
CA GLU A 36 -3.52 -3.41 8.28
C GLU A 36 -4.33 -4.12 7.18
N ARG A 37 -5.13 -3.36 6.42
CA ARG A 37 -5.95 -3.92 5.34
C ARG A 37 -5.07 -4.48 4.24
N VAL A 38 -4.02 -3.77 3.82
CA VAL A 38 -3.07 -4.23 2.80
C VAL A 38 -2.35 -5.49 3.27
N ALA A 39 -1.87 -5.56 4.51
CA ALA A 39 -1.27 -6.77 5.05
C ALA A 39 -2.24 -7.95 5.06
N GLY A 40 -3.51 -7.71 5.41
CA GLY A 40 -4.57 -8.71 5.37
C GLY A 40 -4.86 -9.22 3.96
N TYR A 41 -4.94 -8.32 2.97
CA TYR A 41 -5.13 -8.69 1.56
C TYR A 41 -3.91 -9.43 1.01
N ALA A 42 -2.69 -8.98 1.32
CA ALA A 42 -1.46 -9.63 0.90
C ALA A 42 -1.35 -11.06 1.46
N ALA A 43 -1.68 -11.24 2.74
CA ALA A 43 -1.77 -12.55 3.37
C ALA A 43 -2.79 -13.46 2.66
N TYR A 44 -3.98 -12.93 2.39
CA TYR A 44 -5.06 -13.67 1.73
C TYR A 44 -4.68 -14.08 0.30
N ILE A 45 -4.13 -13.15 -0.48
CA ILE A 45 -3.68 -13.39 -1.87
C ILE A 45 -2.58 -14.44 -1.86
N ALA A 46 -1.53 -14.26 -1.04
CA ALA A 46 -0.41 -15.18 -0.97
C ALA A 46 -0.87 -16.61 -0.64
N HIS A 47 -1.78 -16.76 0.32
CA HIS A 47 -2.33 -18.08 0.68
C HIS A 47 -3.02 -18.77 -0.51
N HIS A 48 -3.87 -18.05 -1.25
CA HIS A 48 -4.63 -18.62 -2.36
C HIS A 48 -3.81 -18.81 -3.64
N GLU A 49 -2.70 -18.08 -3.78
CA GLU A 49 -1.71 -18.29 -4.85
C GLU A 49 -0.65 -19.35 -4.47
N GLY A 50 -0.69 -19.89 -3.24
CA GLY A 50 0.30 -20.85 -2.76
C GLY A 50 1.71 -20.25 -2.60
N LYS A 51 1.78 -18.96 -2.27
CA LYS A 51 3.01 -18.16 -2.13
C LYS A 51 3.34 -17.89 -0.67
N ASN A 52 4.49 -17.25 -0.44
CA ASN A 52 4.98 -16.93 0.89
C ASN A 52 4.08 -15.90 1.60
N MET A 53 3.22 -16.40 2.48
CA MET A 53 2.28 -15.57 3.26
C MET A 53 3.02 -14.66 4.24
N PHE A 54 4.09 -15.13 4.87
CA PHE A 54 4.85 -14.37 5.87
C PHE A 54 5.46 -13.11 5.24
N MET A 55 6.23 -13.27 4.17
CA MET A 55 6.86 -12.13 3.49
C MET A 55 5.85 -11.15 2.90
N SER A 56 4.78 -11.66 2.28
CA SER A 56 3.71 -10.82 1.72
C SER A 56 2.97 -10.01 2.79
N THR A 57 2.73 -10.61 3.97
CA THR A 57 2.09 -9.92 5.10
C THR A 57 2.97 -8.80 5.64
N LEU A 58 4.26 -9.07 5.82
CA LEU A 58 5.22 -8.06 6.29
C LEU A 58 5.39 -6.93 5.29
N ALA A 59 5.45 -7.23 3.99
CA ALA A 59 5.50 -6.22 2.95
C ALA A 59 4.29 -5.28 3.03
N GLY A 60 3.08 -5.81 3.23
CA GLY A 60 1.87 -5.02 3.41
C GLY A 60 1.93 -4.06 4.61
N TRP A 61 2.42 -4.52 5.75
CA TRP A 61 2.58 -3.67 6.94
C TRP A 61 3.63 -2.56 6.77
N LEU A 62 4.68 -2.83 5.99
CA LEU A 62 5.87 -2.00 5.94
C LEU A 62 5.93 -1.06 4.72
N HIS A 63 5.10 -1.26 3.70
CA HIS A 63 5.28 -0.58 2.40
C HIS A 63 5.26 0.95 2.49
N ASP A 64 4.40 1.51 3.34
CA ASP A 64 4.12 2.94 3.44
C ASP A 64 4.64 3.62 4.72
N ILE A 65 5.53 2.97 5.47
CA ILE A 65 6.13 3.59 6.68
C ILE A 65 6.89 4.90 6.39
N GLY A 66 7.33 5.10 5.14
CA GLY A 66 7.94 6.33 4.65
C GLY A 66 6.98 7.53 4.62
N ARG A 67 5.67 7.32 4.62
CA ARG A 67 4.65 8.39 4.71
C ARG A 67 4.79 9.20 5.99
N ALA A 68 5.15 8.55 7.10
CA ALA A 68 5.44 9.23 8.36
C ALA A 68 6.57 10.27 8.22
N ILE A 69 7.53 10.05 7.32
CA ILE A 69 8.63 10.98 7.06
C ILE A 69 8.21 12.10 6.08
N GLU A 70 7.40 11.78 5.07
CA GLU A 70 6.86 12.77 4.13
C GLU A 70 5.99 13.80 4.82
N GLU A 71 5.07 13.34 5.69
CA GLU A 71 4.07 14.19 6.35
C GLU A 71 4.61 14.88 7.61
N TYR A 72 5.57 14.27 8.31
CA TYR A 72 6.15 14.78 9.57
C TYR A 72 7.68 14.90 9.52
N PRO A 73 8.26 15.63 8.54
CA PRO A 73 9.69 15.69 8.33
C PRO A 73 10.48 16.24 9.52
N GLU A 74 9.87 17.07 10.36
CA GLU A 74 10.46 17.60 11.59
C GLU A 74 10.78 16.52 12.63
N GLN A 75 10.07 15.39 12.60
CA GLN A 75 10.33 14.25 13.47
C GLN A 75 11.50 13.38 12.97
N PHE A 76 11.90 13.55 11.70
CA PHE A 76 12.92 12.77 11.01
C PHE A 76 14.01 13.65 10.38
N PRO A 77 14.72 14.48 11.16
CA PRO A 77 15.63 15.51 10.62
C PRO A 77 16.84 14.95 9.86
N THR A 78 17.14 13.65 10.00
CA THR A 78 18.22 12.95 9.30
C THR A 78 17.82 12.48 7.90
N TYR A 79 16.53 12.49 7.57
CA TYR A 79 16.00 12.03 6.30
C TYR A 79 15.79 13.19 5.32
N ASN A 80 15.92 12.90 4.02
CA ASN A 80 15.54 13.84 2.99
C ASN A 80 14.07 13.64 2.62
N ALA A 81 13.17 14.36 3.29
CA ALA A 81 11.73 14.28 3.06
C ALA A 81 11.25 14.71 1.66
N LYS A 82 12.14 15.18 0.77
CA LYS A 82 11.80 15.41 -0.65
C LYS A 82 11.83 14.13 -1.48
N LYS A 83 12.32 13.03 -0.92
CA LYS A 83 12.23 11.71 -1.55
C LYS A 83 10.80 11.21 -1.46
N THR A 84 10.52 10.27 -2.32
CA THR A 84 9.24 9.55 -2.36
C THR A 84 9.09 8.59 -1.17
N HIS A 85 7.86 8.33 -0.73
CA HIS A 85 7.57 7.40 0.38
C HIS A 85 8.20 6.03 0.15
N HIS A 86 8.18 5.48 -1.08
CA HIS A 86 8.83 4.19 -1.35
C HIS A 86 10.36 4.21 -1.14
N GLU A 87 11.04 5.33 -1.44
CA GLU A 87 12.46 5.49 -1.09
C GLU A 87 12.66 5.67 0.42
N LEU A 88 11.79 6.43 1.08
CA LEU A 88 11.84 6.68 2.52
C LEU A 88 11.52 5.42 3.34
N SER A 89 10.53 4.62 2.93
CA SER A 89 10.21 3.31 3.50
C SER A 89 11.40 2.38 3.41
N TYR A 90 12.06 2.32 2.26
CA TYR A 90 13.30 1.55 2.08
C TYR A 90 14.42 2.02 3.02
N GLU A 91 14.64 3.34 3.15
CA GLU A 91 15.69 3.89 4.01
C GLU A 91 15.38 3.68 5.49
N LEU A 92 14.12 3.85 5.90
CA LEU A 92 13.67 3.62 7.27
C LEU A 92 13.78 2.15 7.67
N LEU A 93 13.28 1.24 6.83
CA LEU A 93 13.40 -0.20 7.11
C LEU A 93 14.87 -0.64 7.11
N GLN A 94 15.69 -0.10 6.20
CA GLN A 94 17.14 -0.37 6.20
C GLN A 94 17.80 0.09 7.50
N GLN A 95 17.39 1.23 8.04
CA GLN A 95 17.87 1.70 9.33
C GLN A 95 17.44 0.75 10.46
N TRP A 96 16.17 0.33 10.50
CA TRP A 96 15.68 -0.65 11.49
C TRP A 96 16.49 -1.95 11.43
N PHE A 97 16.75 -2.50 10.25
CA PHE A 97 17.56 -3.72 10.11
C PHE A 97 19.01 -3.58 10.57
N ARG A 98 19.56 -2.36 10.60
CA ARG A 98 20.96 -2.10 11.00
C ARG A 98 21.11 -1.74 12.47
N GLU A 99 20.12 -1.04 13.03
CA GLU A 99 20.26 -0.34 14.31
C GLU A 99 19.29 -0.85 15.37
N ASP A 100 18.16 -1.44 14.98
CA ASP A 100 17.18 -1.99 15.92
C ASP A 100 17.46 -3.48 16.17
N GLU A 101 17.95 -3.80 17.37
CA GLU A 101 18.28 -5.18 17.76
C GLU A 101 17.07 -6.12 17.65
N GLN A 102 15.84 -5.62 17.79
CA GLN A 102 14.63 -6.43 17.64
C GLN A 102 14.47 -6.95 16.20
N PHE A 103 15.03 -6.23 15.21
CA PHE A 103 15.00 -6.59 13.79
C PHE A 103 16.18 -7.48 13.37
N PHE A 104 17.09 -7.85 14.27
CA PHE A 104 18.18 -8.78 13.95
C PHE A 104 17.72 -10.23 13.77
N ILE A 105 16.47 -10.52 14.16
CA ILE A 105 15.82 -11.83 14.00
C ILE A 105 15.55 -12.20 12.53
N PHE A 106 15.59 -11.23 11.62
CA PHE A 106 15.48 -11.43 10.17
C PHE A 106 16.78 -11.96 9.57
N SER A 107 16.67 -12.95 8.69
CA SER A 107 17.76 -13.39 7.81
C SER A 107 18.09 -12.33 6.76
N ASP A 108 19.27 -12.42 6.16
CA ASP A 108 19.71 -11.48 5.14
C ASP A 108 18.83 -11.56 3.87
N GLU A 109 18.36 -12.77 3.52
CA GLU A 109 17.43 -12.98 2.42
C GLU A 109 16.08 -12.27 2.66
N GLU A 110 15.48 -12.43 3.86
CA GLU A 110 14.23 -11.77 4.23
C GLU A 110 14.39 -10.24 4.21
N LYS A 111 15.52 -9.71 4.72
CA LYS A 111 15.82 -8.28 4.68
C LYS A 111 15.90 -7.76 3.25
N LEU A 112 16.62 -8.45 2.37
CA LEU A 112 16.80 -8.03 0.98
C LEU A 112 15.50 -8.10 0.16
N GLU A 113 14.65 -9.09 0.45
CA GLU A 113 13.31 -9.20 -0.15
C GLU A 113 12.42 -8.03 0.28
N LEU A 114 12.25 -7.77 1.58
CA LEU A 114 11.44 -6.64 2.06
C LEU A 114 11.95 -5.28 1.56
N LEU A 115 13.26 -5.07 1.57
CA LEU A 115 13.84 -3.84 1.03
C LEU A 115 13.58 -3.68 -0.48
N TYR A 116 13.55 -4.76 -1.24
CA TYR A 116 13.19 -4.71 -2.66
C TYR A 116 11.71 -4.38 -2.84
N ASP A 117 10.84 -5.04 -2.09
CA ASP A 117 9.39 -4.86 -2.16
C ASP A 117 9.03 -3.40 -1.87
N LEU A 118 9.49 -2.88 -0.73
CA LEU A 118 9.23 -1.50 -0.30
C LEU A 118 9.73 -0.48 -1.32
N ARG A 119 10.95 -0.66 -1.86
CA ARG A 119 11.53 0.34 -2.76
C ARG A 119 10.83 0.40 -4.12
N ASN A 120 10.24 -0.70 -4.56
CA ASN A 120 9.73 -0.86 -5.92
C ASN A 120 8.22 -1.13 -5.98
N HIS A 121 7.47 -0.98 -4.88
CA HIS A 121 6.04 -1.26 -4.88
C HIS A 121 5.23 -0.31 -5.79
N TRP A 122 5.76 0.86 -6.14
CA TRP A 122 5.16 1.75 -7.15
C TRP A 122 5.28 1.25 -8.60
N ASN A 123 6.17 0.29 -8.88
CA ASN A 123 6.51 -0.16 -10.23
C ASN A 123 5.90 -1.54 -10.50
N ASP A 124 4.94 -1.62 -11.42
CA ASP A 124 4.22 -2.85 -11.73
C ASP A 124 5.05 -3.99 -12.32
N GLU A 125 6.24 -3.68 -12.81
CA GLU A 125 7.17 -4.65 -13.38
C GLU A 125 8.21 -5.16 -12.36
N ALA A 126 8.17 -4.70 -11.10
CA ALA A 126 9.06 -5.24 -10.07
C ALA A 126 8.59 -6.62 -9.61
N ASP A 127 9.04 -7.68 -10.28
CA ASP A 127 8.55 -9.05 -10.12
C ASP A 127 9.60 -10.03 -9.60
N LYS A 128 10.71 -9.51 -9.06
CA LYS A 128 11.82 -10.33 -8.54
C LYS A 128 11.39 -11.30 -7.44
N TYR A 129 10.46 -10.88 -6.57
CA TYR A 129 9.93 -11.67 -5.47
C TYR A 129 8.42 -11.80 -5.58
N ASP A 130 7.89 -12.93 -5.09
CA ASP A 130 6.44 -13.16 -5.10
C ASP A 130 5.69 -12.12 -4.24
N SER A 131 6.28 -11.75 -3.11
CA SER A 131 5.76 -10.71 -2.20
C SER A 131 5.65 -9.34 -2.87
N ALA A 132 6.56 -8.99 -3.79
CA ALA A 132 6.55 -7.70 -4.47
C ALA A 132 5.27 -7.47 -5.30
N TYR A 133 4.91 -8.44 -6.16
CA TYR A 133 3.70 -8.29 -6.97
C TYR A 133 2.42 -8.58 -6.19
N ILE A 134 2.49 -9.38 -5.12
CA ILE A 134 1.36 -9.59 -4.20
C ILE A 134 1.06 -8.32 -3.41
N LEU A 135 2.08 -7.62 -2.91
CA LEU A 135 1.94 -6.33 -2.23
C LEU A 135 1.21 -5.33 -3.13
N ARG A 136 1.62 -5.20 -4.40
CA ARG A 136 0.97 -4.28 -5.34
C ARG A 136 -0.49 -4.62 -5.58
N ASP A 137 -0.79 -5.90 -5.77
CA ASP A 137 -2.17 -6.36 -5.92
C ASP A 137 -3.00 -6.06 -4.67
N ALA A 138 -2.44 -6.26 -3.48
CA ALA A 138 -3.08 -6.00 -2.20
C ALA A 138 -3.35 -4.49 -1.99
N ASP A 139 -2.37 -3.65 -2.29
CA ASP A 139 -2.47 -2.19 -2.18
C ASP A 139 -3.51 -1.63 -3.15
N LYS A 140 -3.49 -2.08 -4.41
CA LYS A 140 -4.53 -1.74 -5.40
C LYS A 140 -5.93 -2.15 -4.96
N ILE A 141 -6.09 -3.30 -4.32
CA ILE A 141 -7.40 -3.70 -3.78
C ILE A 141 -7.87 -2.70 -2.71
N ASP A 142 -6.99 -2.26 -1.82
CA ASP A 142 -7.36 -1.29 -0.77
C ASP A 142 -7.66 0.12 -1.31
N GLY A 143 -7.06 0.49 -2.44
CA GLY A 143 -7.35 1.74 -3.14
C GLY A 143 -8.56 1.68 -4.09
N LEU A 144 -9.28 0.56 -4.13
CA LEU A 144 -10.56 0.39 -4.85
C LEU A 144 -11.74 0.23 -3.86
N GLY A 145 -12.96 0.12 -4.39
CA GLY A 145 -14.19 0.02 -3.61
C GLY A 145 -14.54 1.32 -2.87
N GLU A 146 -15.50 1.23 -1.95
CA GLU A 146 -15.97 2.38 -1.16
C GLU A 146 -14.87 2.97 -0.28
N ILE A 147 -14.08 2.09 0.36
CA ILE A 147 -12.96 2.51 1.22
C ILE A 147 -11.90 3.22 0.39
N GLY A 148 -11.50 2.65 -0.75
CA GLY A 148 -10.53 3.28 -1.64
C GLY A 148 -11.00 4.63 -2.18
N LEU A 149 -12.29 4.77 -2.48
CA LEU A 149 -12.88 6.04 -2.91
C LEU A 149 -12.87 7.09 -1.78
N GLN A 150 -13.18 6.69 -0.54
CA GLN A 150 -13.10 7.59 0.62
C GLN A 150 -11.67 8.07 0.87
N ARG A 151 -10.70 7.15 0.83
CA ARG A 151 -9.26 7.47 0.96
C ARG A 151 -8.77 8.37 -0.16
N HIS A 152 -9.23 8.15 -1.39
CA HIS A 152 -8.93 9.02 -2.52
C HIS A 152 -9.35 10.47 -2.22
N PHE A 153 -10.56 10.70 -1.70
CA PHE A 153 -10.99 12.05 -1.35
C PHE A 153 -10.21 12.66 -0.19
N ALA A 154 -9.84 11.86 0.83
CA ALA A 154 -8.99 12.34 1.92
C ALA A 154 -7.60 12.75 1.40
N HIS A 155 -6.99 11.94 0.55
CA HIS A 155 -5.66 12.22 -0.01
C HIS A 155 -5.64 13.45 -0.94
N HIS A 156 -6.72 13.66 -1.71
CA HIS A 156 -6.82 14.76 -2.66
C HIS A 156 -7.59 15.98 -2.13
N GLU A 157 -7.76 16.12 -0.81
CA GLU A 157 -8.48 17.27 -0.21
C GLU A 157 -7.88 18.61 -0.64
N HIS A 158 -6.56 18.65 -0.86
CA HIS A 158 -5.81 19.85 -1.24
C HIS A 158 -5.49 19.97 -2.74
N ASP A 159 -5.83 18.94 -3.52
CA ASP A 159 -5.52 18.88 -4.95
C ASP A 159 -6.55 19.63 -5.79
N THR A 160 -6.16 19.97 -7.03
CA THR A 160 -7.15 20.50 -7.96
C THR A 160 -8.13 19.41 -8.36
N LYS A 161 -9.39 19.79 -8.63
CA LYS A 161 -10.41 18.87 -9.17
C LYS A 161 -9.89 18.08 -10.37
N LYS A 162 -9.06 18.70 -11.22
CA LYS A 162 -8.52 18.04 -12.41
C LYS A 162 -7.57 16.89 -12.06
N GLU A 163 -6.72 17.05 -11.04
CA GLU A 163 -5.80 16.02 -10.57
C GLU A 163 -6.55 14.86 -9.93
N ALA A 164 -7.46 15.15 -8.99
CA ALA A 164 -8.32 14.15 -8.38
C ALA A 164 -9.13 13.35 -9.43
N HIS A 165 -9.74 14.05 -10.40
CA HIS A 165 -10.49 13.38 -11.48
C HIS A 165 -9.59 12.52 -12.39
N LEU A 166 -8.33 12.91 -12.58
CA LEU A 166 -7.39 12.12 -13.38
C LEU A 166 -7.03 10.83 -12.64
N ASP A 167 -6.75 10.90 -11.33
CA ASP A 167 -6.42 9.72 -10.52
C ASP A 167 -7.58 8.70 -10.49
N ILE A 168 -8.84 9.15 -10.36
CA ILE A 168 -10.02 8.27 -10.50
C ILE A 168 -10.00 7.50 -11.83
N ARG A 169 -9.60 8.14 -12.92
CA ARG A 169 -9.52 7.47 -14.24
C ARG A 169 -8.32 6.54 -14.36
N LEU A 170 -7.25 6.76 -13.58
CA LEU A 170 -6.09 5.87 -13.56
C LEU A 170 -6.39 4.57 -12.80
N ARG A 171 -7.43 4.50 -11.96
CA ARG A 171 -7.86 3.27 -11.28
C ARG A 171 -8.19 2.10 -12.23
N TYR A 172 -8.54 2.35 -13.50
CA TYR A 172 -8.74 1.27 -14.49
C TYR A 172 -7.42 0.60 -14.90
N GLU A 173 -6.32 1.34 -14.87
CA GLU A 173 -4.98 0.80 -15.14
C GLU A 173 -4.63 -0.23 -14.05
N TRP A 174 -4.96 0.06 -12.79
CA TRP A 174 -4.74 -0.88 -11.68
C TRP A 174 -5.44 -2.22 -11.88
N ILE A 175 -6.70 -2.21 -12.33
CA ILE A 175 -7.48 -3.43 -12.61
C ILE A 175 -6.82 -4.25 -13.71
N TYR A 176 -6.34 -3.57 -14.76
CA TYR A 176 -5.66 -4.24 -15.87
C TYR A 176 -4.34 -4.89 -15.42
N HIS A 177 -3.63 -4.24 -14.50
CA HIS A 177 -2.30 -4.66 -14.04
C HIS A 177 -2.28 -5.58 -12.82
N PHE A 178 -3.42 -6.08 -12.33
CA PHE A 178 -3.41 -7.16 -11.34
C PHE A 178 -2.59 -8.35 -11.85
N LYS A 179 -1.65 -8.84 -11.04
CA LYS A 179 -0.72 -9.92 -11.42
C LYS A 179 -1.24 -11.29 -10.98
N THR A 180 -1.94 -11.37 -9.86
CA THR A 180 -2.47 -12.62 -9.29
C THR A 180 -3.88 -12.93 -9.77
N LYS A 181 -4.23 -14.22 -9.82
CA LYS A 181 -5.60 -14.65 -10.16
C LYS A 181 -6.56 -14.34 -9.01
N THR A 182 -6.06 -14.36 -7.79
CA THR A 182 -6.81 -14.10 -6.57
C THR A 182 -7.24 -12.65 -6.50
N ALA A 183 -6.34 -11.69 -6.76
CA ALA A 183 -6.72 -10.28 -6.75
C ALA A 183 -7.77 -9.94 -7.82
N LYS A 184 -7.61 -10.47 -9.04
CA LYS A 184 -8.62 -10.34 -10.11
C LYS A 184 -10.00 -10.84 -9.66
N LYS A 185 -10.05 -12.03 -9.07
CA LYS A 185 -11.30 -12.62 -8.53
C LYS A 185 -11.88 -11.79 -7.39
N MET A 186 -11.05 -11.22 -6.52
CA MET A 186 -11.50 -10.35 -5.43
C MET A 186 -12.15 -9.08 -6.00
N CYS A 187 -11.46 -8.42 -6.94
CA CYS A 187 -11.97 -7.24 -7.64
C CYS A 187 -13.33 -7.50 -8.30
N GLU A 188 -13.46 -8.60 -9.03
CA GLU A 188 -14.70 -8.98 -9.71
C GLU A 188 -15.83 -9.31 -8.73
N LYS A 189 -15.56 -10.19 -7.74
CA LYS A 189 -16.61 -10.67 -6.82
C LYS A 189 -17.12 -9.61 -5.87
N GLN A 190 -16.27 -8.67 -5.49
CA GLN A 190 -16.61 -7.60 -4.55
C GLN A 190 -17.04 -6.33 -5.27
N HIS A 191 -17.11 -6.33 -6.61
CA HIS A 191 -17.52 -5.18 -7.41
C HIS A 191 -16.70 -3.91 -7.08
N LEU A 192 -15.38 -4.06 -6.89
CA LEU A 192 -14.53 -2.98 -6.35
C LEU A 192 -14.43 -1.76 -7.29
N ILE A 193 -14.75 -1.92 -8.57
CA ILE A 193 -14.73 -0.80 -9.53
C ILE A 193 -16.02 0.02 -9.52
N ASP A 194 -17.12 -0.50 -9.00
CA ASP A 194 -18.45 0.12 -9.13
C ASP A 194 -18.51 1.51 -8.47
N PRO A 195 -17.97 1.74 -7.25
CA PRO A 195 -17.97 3.08 -6.63
C PRO A 195 -17.17 4.10 -7.45
N ILE A 196 -16.03 3.66 -8.01
CA ILE A 196 -15.13 4.50 -8.83
C ILE A 196 -15.81 4.87 -10.16
N GLU A 197 -16.50 3.93 -10.80
CA GLU A 197 -17.27 4.18 -12.04
C GLU A 197 -18.45 5.12 -11.76
N ALA A 198 -19.15 4.94 -10.64
CA ALA A 198 -20.27 5.81 -10.25
C ALA A 198 -19.79 7.25 -10.05
N GLU A 199 -18.68 7.44 -9.33
CA GLU A 199 -18.11 8.77 -9.11
C GLU A 199 -17.58 9.39 -10.40
N ARG A 200 -16.83 8.63 -11.21
CA ARG A 200 -16.38 9.06 -12.53
C ARG A 200 -17.57 9.54 -13.39
N THR A 201 -18.64 8.76 -13.43
CA THR A 201 -19.85 9.10 -14.18
C THR A 201 -20.45 10.41 -13.68
N ARG A 202 -20.63 10.56 -12.36
CA ARG A 202 -21.14 11.78 -11.73
C ARG A 202 -20.34 13.02 -12.14
N LEU A 203 -19.01 12.93 -12.08
CA LEU A 203 -18.09 14.01 -12.43
C LEU A 203 -18.17 14.39 -13.92
N LEU A 204 -18.15 13.39 -14.80
CA LEU A 204 -18.23 13.62 -16.25
C LEU A 204 -19.58 14.22 -16.66
N THR A 205 -20.68 13.75 -16.06
CA THR A 205 -22.02 14.29 -16.34
C THR A 205 -22.13 15.75 -15.91
N ALA A 206 -21.53 16.13 -14.78
CA ALA A 206 -21.55 17.52 -14.31
C ALA A 206 -20.81 18.50 -15.24
N ASP A 207 -19.85 18.01 -16.03
CA ASP A 207 -19.05 18.82 -16.97
C ASP A 207 -19.69 18.94 -18.37
N ILE A 208 -20.82 18.28 -18.63
CA ILE A 208 -21.54 18.36 -19.92
C ILE A 208 -22.12 19.77 -20.09
N LYS A 209 -21.69 20.46 -21.15
CA LYS A 209 -22.19 21.79 -21.50
C LYS A 209 -23.34 21.68 -22.52
N PRO A 210 -24.46 22.39 -22.32
CA PRO A 210 -25.49 22.48 -23.34
C PRO A 210 -24.93 23.17 -24.60
N VAL A 211 -25.46 22.78 -25.75
CA VAL A 211 -25.14 23.40 -27.05
C VAL A 211 -26.43 23.95 -27.65
N GLU A 212 -26.35 25.15 -28.21
CA GLU A 212 -27.44 25.82 -28.90
C GLU A 212 -26.98 26.18 -30.32
N LEU A 213 -27.92 26.22 -31.28
CA LEU A 213 -27.66 26.52 -32.69
C LEU A 213 -27.73 28.03 -32.97
#